data_AF-A0A9D9QPU1-F1
#
_entry.id   AF-A0A9D9QPU1-F1
#
_cell.length_a   1.000
_cell.length_b   1.000
_cell.length_c   1.000
_cell.angle_alpha   90.00
_cell.angle_beta   90.00
_cell.angle_gamma   90.00
#
_symmetry.space_group_name_H-M   'P 1'
#
loop_
_entity.id
_entity.type
_entity.pdbx_description
1 polymer ?
#
loop_
_entity_poly.entity_id
_entity_poly.type
_entity_poly.pdbx_seq_one_letter_code
_entity_poly.pdbx_strand_id
1 'polypeptide(L)'
;MTDQDKNTSHPAPTGEAAGVTLPRRRRLLTGTTAGAGVFLAMQAKTALGTGGTCQSPSAMISGNQSPRTGNGHQCFGGRSPGFWVNPQHFPYWVGISYPTFTNGIVVCSSGTGNVNPCDISARGTTIGSIFTGAPNGHLSIWEVLQWPTNYPTYSGANCTGTKNNMDKFNGKGQLLRHLSSAYLNASYFTSTGQDYPLSLTQIVAMWDAVKNGGTYCPAGMVCNGNAMSEAQIIAYIEGMYDINSAVPNLCKAP
;
A
#
# COMPACT_ATOMS: atom_id res chain seq x y z
N MET A 1 -69.74 -29.49 -0.42
CA MET A 1 -69.78 -29.63 1.04
C MET A 1 -69.23 -31.01 1.33
N THR A 2 -68.07 -31.07 2.01
CA THR A 2 -67.35 -32.23 2.59
C THR A 2 -66.90 -33.34 1.60
N ASP A 3 -65.71 -33.94 1.66
CA ASP A 3 -64.62 -33.85 2.63
C ASP A 3 -63.33 -34.41 2.04
N GLN A 4 -62.23 -34.06 2.70
CA GLN A 4 -60.83 -34.33 2.39
C GLN A 4 -60.36 -35.70 2.91
N ASP A 5 -59.24 -36.13 2.34
CA ASP A 5 -58.19 -36.98 2.92
C ASP A 5 -58.41 -38.49 3.11
N LYS A 6 -57.56 -39.28 2.42
CA LYS A 6 -57.17 -40.62 2.87
C LYS A 6 -55.69 -40.91 2.56
N ASN A 7 -54.87 -40.55 3.54
CA ASN A 7 -53.84 -41.34 4.20
C ASN A 7 -53.25 -42.55 3.42
N THR A 8 -51.92 -42.53 3.21
CA THR A 8 -51.15 -43.78 3.01
C THR A 8 -49.79 -43.65 3.66
N SER A 9 -49.59 -44.42 4.74
CA SER A 9 -48.31 -44.70 5.38
C SER A 9 -47.71 -46.01 4.86
N HIS A 10 -46.37 -46.02 4.89
CA HIS A 10 -45.34 -46.97 4.44
C HIS A 10 -45.62 -48.49 4.41
N PRO A 11 -44.88 -49.23 3.55
CA PRO A 11 -43.68 -49.92 4.05
C PRO A 11 -42.45 -49.87 3.12
N ALA A 12 -41.25 -49.91 3.72
CA ALA A 12 -40.00 -50.43 3.13
C ALA A 12 -39.65 -51.75 3.87
N PRO A 13 -38.65 -52.57 3.48
CA PRO A 13 -37.74 -52.54 2.32
C PRO A 13 -37.67 -53.90 1.56
N THR A 14 -36.95 -53.94 0.43
CA THR A 14 -35.93 -54.97 0.03
C THR A 14 -35.70 -54.91 -1.48
N GLY A 15 -34.42 -54.95 -1.91
CA GLY A 15 -34.06 -55.23 -3.31
C GLY A 15 -32.84 -54.45 -3.81
N GLU A 16 -31.69 -55.11 -3.75
CA GLU A 16 -30.36 -54.68 -4.21
C GLU A 16 -30.22 -54.86 -5.74
N ALA A 17 -29.66 -53.86 -6.46
CA ALA A 17 -28.74 -54.01 -7.61
C ALA A 17 -28.51 -52.70 -8.39
N ALA A 18 -27.31 -52.63 -8.98
CA ALA A 18 -26.80 -51.71 -10.01
C ALA A 18 -26.26 -50.35 -9.53
N GLY A 19 -24.99 -50.39 -9.12
CA GLY A 19 -24.15 -49.21 -8.90
C GLY A 19 -23.84 -48.45 -10.20
N VAL A 20 -23.99 -47.14 -10.14
CA VAL A 20 -23.58 -46.19 -11.16
C VAL A 20 -22.17 -45.71 -10.81
N THR A 21 -21.17 -46.14 -11.58
CA THR A 21 -19.79 -45.64 -11.45
C THR A 21 -19.63 -44.34 -12.24
N LEU A 22 -19.22 -43.29 -11.55
CA LEU A 22 -19.10 -41.89 -12.00
C LEU A 22 -18.11 -41.69 -13.16
N PRO A 23 -18.29 -40.63 -13.97
CA PRO A 23 -17.51 -40.39 -15.18
C PRO A 23 -16.11 -39.79 -14.94
N ARG A 24 -15.13 -40.46 -15.58
CA ARG A 24 -14.01 -39.94 -16.39
C ARG A 24 -12.98 -39.00 -15.73
N ARG A 25 -11.84 -39.62 -15.39
CA ARG A 25 -10.56 -39.07 -14.90
C ARG A 25 -10.12 -37.76 -15.59
N ARG A 26 -9.99 -36.71 -14.78
CA ARG A 26 -9.24 -35.48 -15.10
C ARG A 26 -7.75 -35.78 -14.93
N ARG A 27 -6.97 -35.65 -16.01
CA ARG A 27 -5.51 -35.81 -16.01
C ARG A 27 -4.89 -34.82 -15.02
N LEU A 28 -4.31 -35.34 -13.93
CA LEU A 28 -3.30 -34.62 -13.16
C LEU A 28 -2.05 -34.53 -14.03
N LEU A 29 -1.69 -33.31 -14.43
CA LEU A 29 -0.36 -33.00 -14.94
C LEU A 29 0.60 -33.04 -13.75
N THR A 30 1.29 -34.17 -13.62
CA THR A 30 2.57 -34.29 -12.92
C THR A 30 3.64 -33.57 -13.74
N GLY A 31 4.21 -32.50 -13.19
CA GLY A 31 5.29 -31.73 -13.81
C GLY A 31 6.04 -30.86 -12.79
N THR A 32 7.09 -31.44 -12.20
CA THR A 32 8.35 -30.82 -11.74
C THR A 32 8.32 -29.54 -10.88
N THR A 33 8.60 -29.74 -9.58
CA THR A 33 9.60 -29.00 -8.77
C THR A 33 9.81 -27.50 -9.07
N ALA A 34 9.13 -26.62 -8.32
CA ALA A 34 9.73 -25.49 -7.60
C ALA A 34 8.65 -24.70 -6.85
N GLY A 35 8.78 -24.59 -5.53
CA GLY A 35 8.23 -23.51 -4.70
C GLY A 35 6.72 -23.25 -4.77
N ALA A 36 5.96 -23.94 -3.92
CA ALA A 36 4.64 -23.45 -3.50
C ALA A 36 4.81 -22.17 -2.67
N GLY A 37 4.90 -21.02 -3.33
CA GLY A 37 4.70 -19.71 -2.71
C GLY A 37 3.23 -19.39 -2.70
N VAL A 38 2.57 -19.56 -1.56
CA VAL A 38 1.19 -19.12 -1.35
C VAL A 38 1.15 -17.59 -1.46
N PHE A 39 0.75 -17.06 -2.62
CA PHE A 39 0.40 -15.65 -2.79
C PHE A 39 -0.98 -15.41 -2.20
N LEU A 40 -1.06 -15.20 -0.89
CA LEU A 40 -2.19 -14.47 -0.32
C LEU A 40 -1.83 -12.98 -0.41
N ALA A 41 -2.37 -12.31 -1.44
CA ALA A 41 -2.39 -10.86 -1.48
C ALA A 41 -3.24 -10.38 -0.28
N MET A 42 -2.56 -10.05 0.81
CA MET A 42 -3.21 -9.61 2.04
C MET A 42 -3.78 -8.22 1.80
N GLN A 43 -5.10 -8.12 1.63
CA GLN A 43 -5.75 -6.82 1.73
C GLN A 43 -5.77 -6.41 3.21
N ALA A 44 -5.04 -5.35 3.54
CA ALA A 44 -5.00 -4.76 4.89
C ALA A 44 -6.39 -4.32 5.40
N LYS A 45 -7.34 -4.17 4.47
CA LYS A 45 -8.76 -3.95 4.67
C LYS A 45 -9.50 -5.27 4.41
N THR A 46 -10.11 -5.86 5.43
CA THR A 46 -10.83 -7.15 5.29
C THR A 46 -11.98 -7.03 4.28
N ALA A 47 -11.97 -7.86 3.24
CA ALA A 47 -12.99 -7.89 2.18
C ALA A 47 -14.32 -8.57 2.58
N LEU A 48 -14.45 -9.07 3.81
CA LEU A 48 -15.69 -9.64 4.35
C LEU A 48 -16.26 -8.72 5.43
N GLY A 49 -17.18 -7.86 5.03
CA GLY A 49 -17.93 -6.98 5.93
C GLY A 49 -17.88 -5.55 5.44
N THR A 50 -19.03 -5.01 5.09
CA THR A 50 -19.30 -3.61 4.74
C THR A 50 -18.87 -2.66 5.88
N GLY A 51 -17.57 -2.40 5.97
CA GLY A 51 -16.96 -1.58 7.02
C GLY A 51 -15.55 -2.06 7.35
N GLY A 52 -14.55 -1.66 6.56
CA GLY A 52 -13.16 -2.12 6.68
C GLY A 52 -12.55 -1.83 8.04
N THR A 53 -12.49 -2.84 8.90
CA THR A 53 -11.62 -2.86 10.08
C THR A 53 -10.16 -2.87 9.63
N CYS A 54 -9.31 -1.96 10.13
CA CYS A 54 -7.88 -2.09 9.90
C CYS A 54 -7.37 -3.36 10.56
N GLN A 55 -6.54 -4.08 9.83
CA GLN A 55 -5.59 -4.97 10.46
C GLN A 55 -4.33 -4.17 10.78
N SER A 56 -3.93 -4.18 12.06
CA SER A 56 -2.57 -3.77 12.42
C SER A 56 -1.57 -4.72 11.74
N PRO A 57 -0.30 -4.32 11.55
CA PRO A 57 0.71 -5.21 11.01
C PRO A 57 0.79 -6.54 11.79
N SER A 58 0.55 -6.46 13.10
CA SER A 58 0.45 -7.61 14.00
C SER A 58 -0.73 -8.55 13.70
N ALA A 59 -1.90 -8.02 13.38
CA ALA A 59 -3.07 -8.80 13.00
C ALA A 59 -2.84 -9.54 11.67
N MET A 60 -2.13 -8.91 10.75
CA MET A 60 -1.71 -9.54 9.50
C MET A 60 -0.72 -10.69 9.73
N ILE A 61 0.36 -10.44 10.47
CA ILE A 61 1.43 -11.41 10.71
C ILE A 61 0.94 -12.64 11.51
N SER A 62 -0.02 -12.45 12.41
CA SER A 62 -0.57 -13.53 13.21
C SER A 62 -1.60 -14.39 12.47
N GLY A 63 -2.03 -14.00 11.26
CA GLY A 63 -3.12 -14.67 10.54
C GLY A 63 -4.46 -14.63 11.27
N ASN A 64 -4.55 -13.91 12.39
CA ASN A 64 -5.74 -13.81 13.19
C ASN A 64 -6.66 -12.76 12.55
N GLN A 65 -7.45 -13.23 11.57
CA GLN A 65 -8.51 -12.44 10.95
C GLN A 65 -9.70 -12.21 11.89
N SER A 66 -9.66 -12.71 13.13
CA SER A 66 -10.69 -12.43 14.11
C SER A 66 -10.75 -10.92 14.35
N PRO A 67 -11.88 -10.26 13.99
CA PRO A 67 -12.10 -8.89 14.40
C PRO A 67 -12.21 -8.96 15.91
N ARG A 68 -11.15 -8.63 16.65
CA ARG A 68 -11.32 -8.29 18.06
C ARG A 68 -11.92 -6.88 18.09
N THR A 69 -13.15 -6.78 17.61
CA THR A 69 -14.03 -5.63 17.82
C THR A 69 -14.47 -5.68 19.27
N GLY A 70 -13.76 -4.97 20.13
CA GLY A 70 -14.45 -4.34 21.24
C GLY A 70 -15.39 -3.24 20.71
N ASN A 71 -14.97 -2.52 19.66
CA ASN A 71 -15.59 -1.22 19.34
C ASN A 71 -16.03 -1.03 17.88
N GLY A 72 -15.83 -2.00 16.97
CA GLY A 72 -16.26 -1.84 15.56
C GLY A 72 -15.61 -0.65 14.82
N HIS A 73 -14.42 -0.19 15.25
CA HIS A 73 -13.79 1.00 14.69
C HIS A 73 -13.35 0.75 13.25
N GLN A 74 -14.00 1.43 12.32
CA GLN A 74 -13.56 1.51 10.93
C GLN A 74 -12.38 2.48 10.89
N CYS A 75 -11.29 2.07 10.26
CA CYS A 75 -10.22 2.99 9.98
C CYS A 75 -10.47 3.74 8.68
N PHE A 76 -10.08 5.00 8.69
CA PHE A 76 -10.16 5.87 7.54
C PHE A 76 -8.95 6.79 7.52
N GLY A 77 -8.58 7.25 6.33
CA GLY A 77 -7.55 8.25 6.12
C GLY A 77 -6.36 7.76 5.29
N GLY A 78 -6.36 6.57 4.72
CA GLY A 78 -5.27 6.24 3.81
C GLY A 78 -5.34 7.09 2.54
N ARG A 79 -4.42 8.04 2.37
CA ARG A 79 -4.24 8.75 1.10
C ARG A 79 -2.97 8.24 0.41
N SER A 80 -3.12 7.93 -0.88
CA SER A 80 -2.07 7.44 -1.76
C SER A 80 -1.02 8.51 -2.10
N PRO A 81 0.15 8.12 -2.66
CA PRO A 81 1.18 9.08 -3.07
C PRO A 81 0.68 10.16 -4.04
N GLY A 82 -0.26 9.84 -4.93
CA GLY A 82 -0.81 10.79 -5.89
C GLY A 82 -1.61 11.93 -5.25
N PHE A 83 -2.22 11.68 -4.09
CA PHE A 83 -2.82 12.73 -3.28
C PHE A 83 -1.73 13.67 -2.73
N TRP A 84 -0.72 13.10 -2.08
CA TRP A 84 0.28 13.88 -1.34
C TRP A 84 1.22 14.71 -2.24
N VAL A 85 1.45 14.25 -3.47
CA VAL A 85 2.30 14.96 -4.43
C VAL A 85 1.60 16.16 -5.09
N ASN A 86 0.27 16.20 -5.08
CA ASN A 86 -0.51 17.29 -5.67
C ASN A 86 -0.34 18.59 -4.84
N PRO A 87 0.13 19.70 -5.45
CA PRO A 87 0.31 20.97 -4.75
C PRO A 87 -0.96 21.50 -4.06
N GLN A 88 -2.15 21.18 -4.58
CA GLN A 88 -3.42 21.54 -3.95
C GLN A 88 -3.63 20.91 -2.57
N HIS A 89 -2.81 19.92 -2.21
CA HIS A 89 -2.93 19.15 -0.97
C HIS A 89 -1.75 19.37 -0.02
N PHE A 90 -0.81 20.25 -0.39
CA PHE A 90 0.29 20.66 0.49
C PHE A 90 -0.16 21.29 1.82
N PRO A 91 -1.27 22.06 1.91
CA PRO A 91 -1.76 22.54 3.20
C PRO A 91 -2.12 21.42 4.19
N TYR A 92 -2.25 20.17 3.73
CA TYR A 92 -2.49 19.00 4.59
C TYR A 92 -1.20 18.32 5.07
N TRP A 93 -0.02 18.81 4.70
CA TRP A 93 1.25 18.32 5.24
C TRP A 93 1.43 18.89 6.66
N VAL A 94 1.15 18.08 7.67
CA VAL A 94 1.21 18.48 9.09
C VAL A 94 2.54 18.07 9.70
N GLY A 95 3.17 18.97 10.46
CA GLY A 95 4.41 18.69 11.18
C GLY A 95 5.67 18.57 10.31
N ILE A 96 5.54 18.76 9.00
CA ILE A 96 6.65 18.77 8.03
C ILE A 96 6.45 19.88 7.00
N SER A 97 7.54 20.29 6.35
CA SER A 97 7.52 21.34 5.33
C SER A 97 7.37 20.74 3.94
N TYR A 98 6.37 21.19 3.17
CA TYR A 98 6.22 20.88 1.75
C TYR A 98 7.23 21.68 0.90
N PRO A 99 7.56 21.24 -0.32
CA PRO A 99 8.49 21.97 -1.18
C PRO A 99 7.86 23.24 -1.76
N THR A 100 8.71 24.21 -2.09
CA THR A 100 8.32 25.38 -2.88
C THR A 100 9.03 25.35 -4.23
N PHE A 101 8.42 26.00 -5.22
CA PHE A 101 8.86 25.94 -6.61
C PHE A 101 9.07 27.34 -7.16
N THR A 102 9.98 27.46 -8.13
CA THR A 102 10.33 28.75 -8.74
C THR A 102 9.15 29.31 -9.53
N ASN A 103 8.46 28.42 -10.23
CA ASN A 103 7.17 28.68 -10.85
C ASN A 103 6.11 27.90 -10.09
N GLY A 104 4.87 28.40 -10.06
CA GLY A 104 3.75 27.61 -9.57
C GLY A 104 3.67 26.26 -10.30
N ILE A 105 3.12 25.24 -9.65
CA ILE A 105 2.90 23.94 -10.27
C ILE A 105 1.41 23.64 -10.31
N VAL A 106 0.95 23.16 -11.45
CA VAL A 106 -0.44 22.78 -11.72
C VAL A 106 -0.52 21.37 -12.27
N VAL A 107 -1.69 20.74 -12.12
CA VAL A 107 -2.01 19.48 -12.79
C VAL A 107 -2.31 19.76 -14.26
N CYS A 108 -1.69 19.01 -15.17
CA CYS A 108 -1.82 19.20 -16.61
C CYS A 108 -2.27 17.91 -17.33
N SER A 109 -2.92 18.06 -18.49
CA SER A 109 -3.50 16.96 -19.25
C SER A 109 -2.47 16.12 -20.03
N SER A 110 -1.39 16.73 -20.52
CA SER A 110 -0.47 16.11 -21.50
C SER A 110 1.00 16.02 -21.08
N GLY A 111 1.38 16.48 -19.88
CA GLY A 111 2.78 16.50 -19.43
C GLY A 111 3.71 17.45 -20.21
N THR A 112 3.18 18.28 -21.11
CA THR A 112 3.94 19.38 -21.73
C THR A 112 4.23 20.46 -20.69
N GLY A 113 5.51 20.73 -20.43
CA GLY A 113 5.93 21.64 -19.35
C GLY A 113 6.25 20.94 -18.03
N ASN A 114 6.61 19.65 -18.09
CA ASN A 114 7.04 18.82 -16.96
C ASN A 114 7.85 19.60 -15.91
N VAL A 115 7.52 19.33 -14.66
CA VAL A 115 8.33 19.76 -13.52
C VAL A 115 9.64 18.98 -13.52
N ASN A 116 10.73 19.66 -13.19
CA ASN A 116 12.07 19.13 -13.09
C ASN A 116 12.61 19.41 -11.68
N PRO A 117 13.67 18.72 -11.24
CA PRO A 117 14.26 18.97 -9.92
C PRO A 117 14.78 20.39 -9.73
N CYS A 118 15.20 21.06 -10.81
CA CYS A 118 15.67 22.45 -10.74
C CYS A 118 14.54 23.46 -10.63
N ASP A 119 13.28 23.06 -10.80
CA ASP A 119 12.14 23.94 -10.56
C ASP A 119 11.82 24.03 -9.05
N ILE A 120 12.45 23.21 -8.21
CA ILE A 120 12.29 23.23 -6.75
C ILE A 120 13.19 24.34 -6.18
N SER A 121 12.57 25.39 -5.63
CA SER A 121 13.26 26.48 -4.96
C SER A 121 13.69 26.10 -3.54
N ALA A 122 12.80 25.46 -2.79
CA ALA A 122 13.08 24.90 -1.47
C ALA A 122 12.54 23.49 -1.38
N ARG A 123 13.39 22.54 -0.98
CA ARG A 123 13.05 21.11 -0.92
C ARG A 123 12.07 20.77 0.21
N GLY A 124 11.91 21.63 1.21
CA GLY A 124 11.14 21.30 2.40
C GLY A 124 11.78 20.15 3.19
N THR A 125 10.97 19.30 3.81
CA THR A 125 11.46 18.17 4.59
C THR A 125 12.09 17.10 3.69
N THR A 126 13.31 16.71 4.05
CA THR A 126 14.09 15.73 3.31
C THR A 126 13.78 14.30 3.74
N ILE A 127 13.98 13.34 2.85
CA ILE A 127 13.79 11.92 3.15
C ILE A 127 14.73 11.49 4.28
N GLY A 128 15.98 11.91 4.24
CA GLY A 128 17.01 11.56 5.22
C GLY A 128 16.76 12.12 6.62
N SER A 129 15.96 13.20 6.75
CA SER A 129 15.54 13.70 8.06
C SER A 129 14.49 12.83 8.76
N ILE A 130 13.79 11.96 8.03
CA ILE A 130 12.80 11.02 8.59
C ILE A 130 13.34 9.59 8.56
N PHE A 131 13.88 9.20 7.41
CA PHE A 131 14.36 7.85 7.10
C PHE A 131 15.88 7.85 7.07
N THR A 132 16.49 7.76 8.26
CA THR A 132 17.94 7.78 8.42
C THR A 132 18.61 6.69 7.57
N GLY A 133 19.61 7.09 6.78
CA GLY A 133 20.32 6.20 5.85
C GLY A 133 19.62 5.98 4.50
N ALA A 134 18.54 6.72 4.20
CA ALA A 134 17.94 6.70 2.87
C ALA A 134 18.94 7.11 1.77
N PRO A 135 19.02 6.37 0.66
CA PRO A 135 19.81 6.77 -0.51
C PRO A 135 19.37 8.16 -1.00
N ASN A 136 20.33 9.03 -1.27
CA ASN A 136 20.08 10.43 -1.61
C ASN A 136 19.15 11.13 -0.61
N GLY A 137 19.36 10.89 0.70
CA GLY A 137 18.52 11.43 1.77
C GLY A 137 18.41 12.97 1.84
N HIS A 138 19.22 13.72 1.10
CA HIS A 138 19.07 15.17 0.95
C HIS A 138 17.92 15.59 0.01
N LEU A 139 17.37 14.65 -0.77
CA LEU A 139 16.18 14.89 -1.60
C LEU A 139 14.93 15.01 -0.73
N SER A 140 13.95 15.74 -1.22
CA SER A 140 12.68 15.98 -0.53
C SER A 140 11.77 14.75 -0.53
N ILE A 141 10.85 14.70 0.43
CA ILE A 141 9.74 13.73 0.40
C ILE A 141 8.96 13.84 -0.91
N TRP A 142 8.71 15.06 -1.37
CA TRP A 142 7.94 15.28 -2.60
C TRP A 142 8.61 14.64 -3.83
N GLU A 143 9.93 14.71 -3.92
CA GLU A 143 10.68 14.12 -5.03
C GLU A 143 10.57 12.60 -5.09
N VAL A 144 10.53 11.90 -3.95
CA VAL A 144 10.31 10.45 -3.95
C VAL A 144 8.85 10.09 -4.22
N LEU A 145 7.90 10.95 -3.82
CA LEU A 145 6.50 10.78 -4.18
C LEU A 145 6.28 10.90 -5.70
N GLN A 146 6.98 11.85 -6.34
CA GLN A 146 6.86 12.13 -7.77
C GLN A 146 7.70 11.19 -8.65
N TRP A 147 8.94 10.93 -8.28
CA TRP A 147 9.91 10.17 -9.09
C TRP A 147 10.60 9.05 -8.31
N PRO A 148 9.86 8.03 -7.86
CA PRO A 148 10.43 6.95 -7.04
C PRO A 148 11.48 6.09 -7.76
N THR A 149 11.42 5.96 -9.08
CA THR A 149 12.36 5.07 -9.83
C THR A 149 12.97 5.74 -11.07
N ASN A 150 12.32 6.77 -11.60
CA ASN A 150 12.73 7.46 -12.82
C ASN A 150 13.02 8.92 -12.52
N TYR A 151 14.01 9.17 -11.64
CA TYR A 151 14.37 10.52 -11.25
C TYR A 151 15.05 11.25 -12.42
N PRO A 152 14.49 12.39 -12.88
CA PRO A 152 15.06 13.14 -14.00
C PRO A 152 16.40 13.77 -13.62
N THR A 153 17.40 13.58 -14.46
CA THR A 153 18.76 14.11 -14.32
C THR A 153 19.19 14.79 -15.61
N TYR A 154 20.12 15.73 -15.50
CA TYR A 154 20.56 16.57 -16.61
C TYR A 154 22.07 16.64 -16.65
N SER A 155 22.62 16.62 -17.85
CA SER A 155 24.08 16.73 -18.08
C SER A 155 24.62 18.14 -17.82
N GLY A 156 23.79 19.16 -18.02
CA GLY A 156 24.12 20.56 -17.76
C GLY A 156 23.56 21.05 -16.42
N ALA A 157 24.15 22.13 -15.91
CA ALA A 157 23.64 22.83 -14.74
C ALA A 157 22.22 23.39 -14.99
N ASN A 158 21.47 23.64 -13.92
CA ASN A 158 20.12 24.24 -13.99
C ASN A 158 19.17 23.50 -14.94
N CYS A 159 19.26 22.17 -14.99
CA CYS A 159 18.43 21.30 -15.80
C CYS A 159 18.52 21.60 -17.31
N THR A 160 19.71 21.97 -17.77
CA THR A 160 20.03 22.16 -19.19
C THR A 160 20.68 20.90 -19.79
N GLY A 161 20.70 20.82 -21.13
CA GLY A 161 21.30 19.69 -21.84
C GLY A 161 20.44 18.43 -21.87
N THR A 162 21.07 17.28 -22.10
CA THR A 162 20.38 15.99 -22.26
C THR A 162 19.74 15.54 -20.95
N LYS A 163 18.42 15.28 -21.01
CA LYS A 163 17.65 14.67 -19.94
C LYS A 163 17.86 13.15 -19.94
N ASN A 164 18.25 12.61 -18.79
CA ASN A 164 18.28 11.18 -18.51
C ASN A 164 17.36 10.87 -17.32
N ASN A 165 16.96 9.61 -17.16
CA ASN A 165 16.28 9.14 -15.97
C ASN A 165 17.18 8.14 -15.24
N MET A 166 17.31 8.29 -13.94
CA MET A 166 18.12 7.41 -13.10
C MET A 166 17.36 7.01 -11.85
N ASP A 167 17.65 5.81 -11.36
CA ASP A 167 17.26 5.43 -10.02
C ASP A 167 18.19 6.10 -9.00
N LYS A 168 17.70 7.15 -8.34
CA LYS A 168 18.40 7.84 -7.25
C LYS A 168 18.17 7.16 -5.90
N PHE A 169 17.28 6.19 -5.81
CA PHE A 169 16.90 5.58 -4.54
C PHE A 169 17.42 4.15 -4.38
N ASN A 170 18.31 3.69 -5.27
CA ASN A 170 18.98 2.39 -5.21
C ASN A 170 17.99 1.23 -5.00
N GLY A 171 16.93 1.22 -5.81
CA GLY A 171 15.83 0.25 -5.78
C GLY A 171 14.77 0.52 -4.70
N LYS A 172 15.03 1.43 -3.75
CA LYS A 172 14.16 1.67 -2.57
C LYS A 172 13.10 2.73 -2.78
N GLY A 173 13.03 3.38 -3.93
CA GLY A 173 12.19 4.55 -4.07
C GLY A 173 10.68 4.27 -4.02
N GLN A 174 10.22 3.08 -4.43
CA GLN A 174 8.81 2.70 -4.20
C GLN A 174 8.52 2.52 -2.71
N LEU A 175 9.38 1.80 -1.98
CA LEU A 175 9.23 1.67 -0.53
C LEU A 175 9.20 3.04 0.15
N LEU A 176 10.17 3.92 -0.15
CA LEU A 176 10.23 5.26 0.40
C LEU A 176 8.98 6.08 0.05
N ARG A 177 8.45 5.96 -1.18
CA ARG A 177 7.22 6.64 -1.60
C ARG A 177 6.00 6.22 -0.77
N HIS A 178 5.83 4.92 -0.54
CA HIS A 178 4.73 4.40 0.26
C HIS A 178 4.89 4.74 1.75
N LEU A 179 6.11 4.62 2.30
CA LEU A 179 6.40 5.01 3.68
C LEU A 179 6.25 6.52 3.90
N SER A 180 6.68 7.36 2.97
CA SER A 180 6.44 8.80 3.00
C SER A 180 4.95 9.14 2.99
N SER A 181 4.15 8.43 2.18
CA SER A 181 2.70 8.60 2.16
C SER A 181 2.06 8.15 3.46
N ALA A 182 2.52 7.03 4.04
CA ALA A 182 2.08 6.57 5.35
C ALA A 182 2.44 7.56 6.45
N TYR A 183 3.64 8.16 6.40
CA TYR A 183 4.08 9.18 7.36
C TYR A 183 3.19 10.41 7.29
N LEU A 184 2.89 10.90 6.08
CA LEU A 184 1.96 11.99 5.85
C LEU A 184 0.55 11.67 6.37
N ASN A 185 0.03 10.47 6.07
CA ASN A 185 -1.26 10.01 6.62
C ASN A 185 -1.24 10.01 8.15
N ALA A 186 -0.25 9.38 8.78
CA ALA A 186 -0.12 9.31 10.24
C ALA A 186 0.01 10.70 10.90
N SER A 187 0.65 11.66 10.21
CA SER A 187 0.80 13.04 10.69
C SER A 187 -0.48 13.88 10.56
N TYR A 188 -1.32 13.58 9.57
CA TYR A 188 -2.55 14.33 9.30
C TYR A 188 -3.76 13.77 10.06
N PHE A 189 -3.90 12.45 10.11
CA PHE A 189 -5.00 11.74 10.77
C PHE A 189 -4.62 11.43 12.22
N THR A 190 -4.62 12.46 13.07
CA THR A 190 -4.19 12.37 14.48
C THR A 190 -5.35 12.46 15.49
N SER A 191 -6.57 12.69 15.01
CA SER A 191 -7.75 12.85 15.87
C SER A 191 -8.48 11.52 16.07
N THR A 192 -9.16 11.36 17.21
CA THR A 192 -9.93 10.16 17.59
C THR A 192 -11.07 9.79 16.62
N GLY A 193 -11.40 10.65 15.64
CA GLY A 193 -12.36 10.33 14.58
C GLY A 193 -11.70 9.86 13.27
N GLN A 194 -10.37 9.78 13.22
CA GLN A 194 -9.57 9.47 12.05
C GLN A 194 -8.40 8.56 12.46
N ASP A 195 -8.67 7.26 12.55
CA ASP A 195 -7.68 6.26 12.98
C ASP A 195 -6.86 5.77 11.79
N TYR A 196 -5.75 6.45 11.50
CA TYR A 196 -4.71 5.84 10.67
C TYR A 196 -3.96 4.80 11.51
N PRO A 197 -3.88 3.52 11.08
CA PRO A 197 -3.45 2.40 11.93
C PRO A 197 -1.94 2.33 12.17
N LEU A 198 -1.15 3.18 11.52
CA LEU A 198 0.29 3.26 11.70
C LEU A 198 0.68 4.55 12.40
N SER A 199 1.43 4.41 13.49
CA SER A 199 2.14 5.52 14.10
C SER A 199 3.38 5.92 13.30
N LEU A 200 3.83 7.17 13.45
CA LEU A 200 5.08 7.67 12.85
C LEU A 200 6.28 6.78 13.23
N THR A 201 6.36 6.36 14.50
CA THR A 201 7.43 5.49 14.99
C THR A 201 7.43 4.12 14.31
N GLN A 202 6.26 3.51 14.07
CA GLN A 202 6.17 2.23 13.36
C GLN A 202 6.63 2.36 11.91
N ILE A 203 6.31 3.48 11.25
CA ILE A 203 6.70 3.73 9.85
C ILE A 203 8.23 3.88 9.73
N VAL A 204 8.87 4.57 10.68
CA VAL A 204 10.34 4.66 10.74
C VAL A 204 10.97 3.30 11.06
N ALA A 205 10.38 2.53 11.98
CA ALA A 205 10.85 1.18 12.30
C ALA A 205 10.75 0.22 11.11
N MET A 206 9.71 0.35 10.28
CA MET A 206 9.59 -0.40 9.02
C MET A 206 10.76 -0.10 8.08
N TRP A 207 11.09 1.18 7.89
CA TRP A 207 12.27 1.58 7.10
C TRP A 207 13.56 0.99 7.66
N ASP A 208 13.82 1.19 8.96
CA ASP A 208 15.07 0.75 9.59
C ASP A 208 15.28 -0.75 9.50
N ALA A 209 14.21 -1.54 9.57
CA ALA A 209 14.26 -2.98 9.47
C ALA A 209 14.63 -3.48 8.05
N VAL A 210 14.15 -2.80 7.00
CA VAL A 210 14.25 -3.32 5.62
C VAL A 210 15.25 -2.56 4.73
N LYS A 211 15.74 -1.39 5.15
CA LYS A 211 16.65 -0.56 4.35
C LYS A 211 17.91 -1.30 3.89
N ASN A 212 18.39 -2.24 4.71
CA ASN A 212 19.56 -3.08 4.43
C ASN A 212 19.19 -4.53 4.01
N GLY A 213 17.97 -4.75 3.51
CA GLY A 213 17.51 -6.06 3.03
C GLY A 213 16.98 -7.00 4.12
N GLY A 214 16.71 -6.49 5.33
CA GLY A 214 16.07 -7.24 6.39
C GLY A 214 14.55 -7.35 6.22
N THR A 215 13.87 -7.80 7.28
CA THR A 215 12.41 -7.90 7.36
C THR A 215 11.90 -7.20 8.61
N TYR A 216 10.71 -6.63 8.52
CA TYR A 216 10.06 -5.93 9.61
C TYR A 216 9.20 -6.88 10.45
N CYS A 217 9.39 -6.85 11.75
CA CYS A 217 8.52 -7.50 12.73
C CYS A 217 8.03 -6.45 13.73
N PRO A 218 6.71 -6.29 13.93
CA PRO A 218 6.16 -5.36 14.90
C PRO A 218 6.69 -5.63 16.31
N ALA A 219 6.98 -4.56 17.04
CA ALA A 219 7.44 -4.65 18.42
C ALA A 219 6.45 -5.46 19.28
N GLY A 220 6.99 -6.32 20.16
CA GLY A 220 6.19 -7.17 21.04
C GLY A 220 5.65 -8.45 20.39
N MET A 221 6.03 -8.76 19.15
CA MET A 221 5.70 -10.02 18.49
C MET A 221 6.95 -10.83 18.14
N VAL A 222 6.78 -12.15 18.16
CA VAL A 222 7.74 -13.09 17.59
C VAL A 222 7.20 -13.51 16.22
N CYS A 223 7.82 -13.05 15.14
CA CYS A 223 7.28 -13.26 13.81
C CYS A 223 7.55 -14.66 13.22
N ASN A 224 8.46 -15.47 13.78
CA ASN A 224 8.71 -16.87 13.38
C ASN A 224 8.70 -17.15 11.85
N GLY A 225 9.22 -16.21 11.04
CA GLY A 225 9.23 -16.32 9.57
C GLY A 225 8.13 -15.51 8.84
N ASN A 226 7.11 -15.03 9.54
CA ASN A 226 6.06 -14.14 9.03
C ASN A 226 6.47 -12.65 9.06
N ALA A 227 7.77 -12.35 9.20
CA ALA A 227 8.24 -10.97 9.16
C ALA A 227 8.03 -10.38 7.76
N MET A 228 7.69 -9.10 7.68
CA MET A 228 7.32 -8.44 6.44
C MET A 228 8.57 -8.01 5.66
N SER A 229 8.68 -8.50 4.43
CA SER A 229 9.61 -7.97 3.42
C SER A 229 9.20 -6.56 2.96
N GLU A 230 10.10 -5.88 2.25
CA GLU A 230 9.82 -4.59 1.60
C GLU A 230 8.55 -4.62 0.75
N ALA A 231 8.38 -5.65 -0.09
CA ALA A 231 7.20 -5.79 -0.94
C ALA A 231 5.91 -5.96 -0.13
N GLN A 232 5.97 -6.69 1.00
CA GLN A 232 4.83 -6.87 1.89
C GLN A 232 4.47 -5.59 2.65
N ILE A 233 5.47 -4.76 3.00
CA ILE A 233 5.23 -3.44 3.60
C ILE A 233 4.53 -2.52 2.59
N ILE A 234 4.99 -2.50 1.33
CA ILE A 234 4.33 -1.72 0.27
C ILE A 234 2.88 -2.18 0.11
N ALA A 235 2.64 -3.47 -0.08
CA ALA A 235 1.30 -4.03 -0.26
C ALA A 235 0.40 -3.75 0.95
N TYR A 236 0.95 -3.80 2.16
CA TYR A 236 0.23 -3.44 3.36
C TYR A 236 -0.23 -1.99 3.33
N ILE A 237 0.68 -1.05 3.05
CA ILE A 237 0.36 0.38 3.02
C ILE A 237 -0.64 0.70 1.92
N GLU A 238 -0.48 0.10 0.74
CA GLU A 238 -1.43 0.24 -0.37
C GLU A 238 -2.83 -0.23 -0.01
N GLY A 239 -2.94 -1.34 0.71
CA GLY A 239 -4.21 -1.87 1.20
C GLY A 239 -4.93 -0.96 2.18
N MET A 240 -4.26 0.05 2.74
CA MET A 240 -4.85 1.03 3.64
C MET A 240 -5.38 2.28 2.92
N TYR A 241 -5.08 2.48 1.64
CA TYR A 241 -5.52 3.69 0.92
C TYR A 241 -7.04 3.67 0.67
N ASP A 242 -7.75 4.61 1.27
CA ASP A 242 -9.15 4.91 0.95
C ASP A 242 -9.26 5.76 -0.31
N ILE A 243 -8.31 6.68 -0.51
CA ILE A 243 -8.22 7.51 -1.71
C ILE A 243 -6.98 7.07 -2.49
N ASN A 244 -7.22 6.23 -3.50
CA ASN A 244 -6.20 5.80 -4.45
C ASN A 244 -6.21 6.72 -5.70
N SER A 245 -5.40 7.77 -5.62
CA SER A 245 -5.18 8.73 -6.69
C SER A 245 -3.89 8.37 -7.42
N ALA A 246 -3.97 8.29 -8.75
CA ALA A 246 -2.78 8.24 -9.57
C ALA A 246 -1.92 9.48 -9.31
N VAL A 247 -0.60 9.35 -9.48
CA VAL A 247 0.28 10.53 -9.47
C VAL A 247 -0.09 11.39 -10.68
N PRO A 248 -0.51 12.65 -10.48
CA PRO A 248 -0.89 13.52 -11.57
C PRO A 248 0.32 13.87 -12.44
N ASN A 249 0.05 14.18 -13.70
CA ASN A 249 1.02 14.88 -14.53
C ASN A 249 1.10 16.33 -14.01
N LEU A 250 2.27 16.70 -13.49
CA LEU A 250 2.52 18.03 -12.96
C LEU A 250 3.32 18.84 -13.98
N CYS A 251 2.89 20.08 -14.19
CA CYS A 251 3.52 21.03 -15.09
C CYS A 251 3.73 22.37 -14.38
N LYS A 252 4.68 23.16 -14.89
CA LYS A 252 4.84 24.55 -14.49
C LYS A 252 3.59 25.35 -14.88
N ALA A 253 3.13 26.21 -13.98
CA ALA A 253 2.12 27.20 -14.25
C ALA A 253 2.61 28.14 -15.37
N PRO A 254 1.72 28.59 -16.27
CA PRO A 254 2.04 29.54 -17.32
C PRO A 254 2.46 30.91 -16.78
#